data_AF-A0A351Z4I4-F1
#
_entry.id   AF-A0A351Z4I4-F1
#
_cell.length_a   1.000
_cell.length_b   1.000
_cell.length_c   1.000
_cell.angle_alpha   90.00
_cell.angle_beta   90.00
_cell.angle_gamma   90.00
#
_symmetry.space_group_name_H-M   'P 1'
#
loop_
_entity.id
_entity.type
_entity.pdbx_description
1 polymer ?
#
loop_
_entity_poly.entity_id
_entity_poly.type
_entity_poly.pdbx_seq_one_letter_code
_entity_poly.pdbx_strand_id
1 'polypeptide(L)'
;MPRIFDNIEDDLLPALRETIALSDRADFCVGYFNLRGWKALDDCIERWSGGEGHCCRLLVGMQLMPQEEINALLGLMKADDQIDQATVLRLKKELVEKFKEQMTVGAPTNEDEAGLRRLSAQIKAKKAVVKLFLRHPLHAKLYLLFRPDPINPIVGYLGSSNLTLAGLSRQGELNIDVLDHDAGKKLATWFKDRWNERFVR
;
A
#
# COMPACT_ATOMS: atom_id res chain seq x y z
N MET A 1 5.53 25.70 -1.65
CA MET A 1 4.56 25.07 -2.57
C MET A 1 4.97 23.61 -2.73
N PRO A 2 4.02 22.67 -2.81
CA PRO A 2 4.36 21.27 -3.04
C PRO A 2 5.00 21.10 -4.41
N ARG A 3 5.90 20.12 -4.54
CA ARG A 3 6.34 19.61 -5.84
C ARG A 3 5.23 18.76 -6.43
N ILE A 4 5.11 18.81 -7.74
CA ILE A 4 4.14 18.02 -8.50
C ILE A 4 4.93 16.91 -9.19
N PHE A 5 4.45 15.67 -9.11
CA PHE A 5 5.04 14.52 -9.79
C PHE A 5 4.02 13.97 -10.77
N ASP A 6 4.27 14.16 -12.06
CA ASP A 6 3.43 13.74 -13.19
C ASP A 6 4.06 12.63 -14.05
N ASN A 7 5.31 12.24 -13.72
CA ASN A 7 6.15 11.34 -14.51
C ASN A 7 6.37 11.86 -15.95
N ILE A 8 6.44 13.18 -16.12
CA ILE A 8 6.81 13.89 -17.35
C ILE A 8 7.94 14.87 -17.04
N GLU A 9 7.69 15.85 -16.17
CA GLU A 9 8.67 16.84 -15.74
C GLU A 9 9.42 16.35 -14.50
N ASP A 10 8.67 15.84 -13.52
CA ASP A 10 9.19 15.31 -12.26
C ASP A 10 8.64 13.89 -12.04
N ASP A 11 9.57 12.96 -11.82
CA ASP A 11 9.24 11.54 -11.62
C ASP A 11 9.01 11.23 -10.13
N LEU A 12 7.91 10.52 -9.82
CA LEU A 12 7.59 10.12 -8.46
C LEU A 12 8.61 9.09 -7.91
N LEU A 13 8.97 8.09 -8.72
CA LEU A 13 9.79 6.96 -8.26
C LEU A 13 11.17 7.39 -7.73
N PRO A 14 11.96 8.21 -8.44
CA PRO A 14 13.24 8.71 -7.93
C PRO A 14 13.08 9.47 -6.61
N ALA A 15 12.12 10.40 -6.53
CA ALA A 15 11.87 11.19 -5.32
C ALA A 15 11.46 10.30 -4.13
N LEU A 16 10.62 9.30 -4.37
CA LEU A 16 10.23 8.33 -3.36
C LEU A 16 11.44 7.53 -2.86
N ARG A 17 12.29 7.03 -3.77
CA ARG A 17 13.50 6.26 -3.42
C ARG A 17 14.50 7.08 -2.61
N GLU A 18 14.74 8.32 -2.99
CA GLU A 18 15.60 9.25 -2.23
C GLU A 18 15.09 9.45 -0.81
N THR A 19 13.77 9.62 -0.65
CA THR A 19 13.17 9.78 0.67
C THR A 19 13.24 8.49 1.49
N ILE A 20 13.04 7.31 0.88
CA ILE A 20 13.20 6.02 1.58
C ILE A 20 14.63 5.86 2.09
N ALA A 21 15.63 6.24 1.30
CA ALA A 21 17.03 6.12 1.69
C ALA A 21 17.40 6.95 2.93
N LEU A 22 16.62 7.99 3.25
CA LEU A 22 16.78 8.84 4.42
C LEU A 22 15.82 8.49 5.57
N SER A 23 15.00 7.45 5.40
CA SER A 23 13.92 7.09 6.33
C SER A 23 14.21 5.78 7.04
N ASP A 24 13.64 5.61 8.23
CA ASP A 24 13.76 4.39 9.03
C ASP A 24 12.55 3.46 8.85
N ARG A 25 11.39 4.01 8.48
CA ARG A 25 10.16 3.25 8.23
C ARG A 25 9.26 3.96 7.23
N ALA A 26 8.30 3.21 6.71
CA ALA A 26 7.27 3.75 5.83
C ALA A 26 5.88 3.17 6.11
N ASP A 27 4.86 3.97 5.83
CA ASP A 27 3.46 3.58 5.85
C ASP A 27 2.84 3.85 4.47
N PHE A 28 2.59 2.78 3.72
CA PHE A 28 2.03 2.85 2.37
C PHE A 28 0.58 2.37 2.39
N CYS A 29 -0.33 3.15 1.82
CA CYS A 29 -1.72 2.78 1.64
C CYS A 29 -2.11 2.94 0.18
N VAL A 30 -2.40 1.81 -0.48
CA VAL A 30 -2.68 1.76 -1.92
C VAL A 30 -3.92 0.94 -2.22
N GLY A 31 -4.62 1.27 -3.30
CA GLY A 31 -5.73 0.45 -3.81
C GLY A 31 -5.24 -0.79 -4.57
N TYR A 32 -4.11 -0.67 -5.27
CA TYR A 32 -3.52 -1.77 -6.02
C TYR A 32 -2.03 -1.92 -5.71
N PHE A 33 -1.59 -3.17 -5.70
CA PHE A 33 -0.23 -3.58 -5.40
C PHE A 33 0.19 -4.75 -6.29
N ASN A 34 1.38 -4.68 -6.89
CA ASN A 34 1.98 -5.83 -7.58
C ASN A 34 3.50 -5.92 -7.38
N LEU A 35 4.06 -7.08 -7.75
CA LEU A 35 5.48 -7.40 -7.52
C LEU A 35 6.43 -6.48 -8.29
N ARG A 36 6.03 -5.98 -9.46
CA ARG A 36 6.86 -5.07 -10.26
C ARG A 36 6.95 -3.68 -9.63
N GLY A 37 5.86 -3.20 -9.03
CA GLY A 37 5.89 -1.98 -8.21
C GLY A 37 6.75 -2.16 -6.97
N TRP A 38 6.61 -3.29 -6.27
CA TRP A 38 7.45 -3.59 -5.10
C TRP A 38 8.95 -3.65 -5.45
N LYS A 39 9.31 -4.33 -6.55
CA LYS A 39 10.69 -4.42 -7.06
C LYS A 39 11.35 -3.06 -7.25
N ALA A 40 10.57 -2.01 -7.53
CA ALA A 40 11.10 -0.67 -7.69
C ALA A 40 11.55 -0.01 -6.37
N LEU A 41 11.19 -0.58 -5.21
CA LEU A 41 11.50 -0.05 -3.88
C LEU A 41 12.16 -1.08 -2.95
N ASP A 42 12.12 -2.37 -3.27
CA ASP A 42 12.46 -3.48 -2.36
C ASP A 42 13.91 -3.43 -1.85
N ASP A 43 14.86 -2.98 -2.66
CA ASP A 43 16.26 -2.79 -2.31
C ASP A 43 16.50 -1.68 -1.28
N CYS A 44 15.65 -0.65 -1.28
CA CYS A 44 15.68 0.40 -0.27
C CYS A 44 15.16 -0.14 1.08
N ILE A 45 14.05 -0.88 1.06
CA ILE A 45 13.44 -1.50 2.25
C ILE A 45 14.35 -2.57 2.87
N GLU A 46 15.15 -3.26 2.03
CA GLU A 46 16.08 -4.30 2.48
C GLU A 46 17.12 -3.78 3.48
N ARG A 47 17.44 -2.48 3.44
CA ARG A 47 18.44 -1.86 4.32
C ARG A 47 17.96 -1.72 5.77
N TRP A 48 16.65 -1.77 6.00
CA TRP A 48 16.10 -1.66 7.35
C TRP A 48 16.31 -2.94 8.15
N SER A 49 16.46 -2.80 9.47
CA SER A 49 16.65 -3.93 10.38
C SER A 49 15.42 -4.83 10.48
N GLY A 50 14.24 -4.31 10.14
CA GLY A 50 12.96 -4.97 10.39
C GLY A 50 12.48 -4.77 11.83
N GLY A 51 11.20 -5.02 12.05
CA GLY A 51 10.55 -4.85 13.35
C GLY A 51 9.84 -3.50 13.51
N GLU A 52 9.36 -3.23 14.72
CA GLU A 52 8.63 -2.01 15.02
C GLU A 52 9.54 -0.79 14.84
N GLY A 53 9.04 0.23 14.14
CA GLY A 53 9.83 1.44 13.86
C GLY A 53 10.83 1.33 12.72
N HIS A 54 11.08 0.12 12.19
CA HIS A 54 12.09 -0.15 11.15
C HIS A 54 11.56 -1.03 10.02
N CYS A 55 10.33 -0.77 9.56
CA CYS A 55 9.67 -1.57 8.52
C CYS A 55 8.76 -0.75 7.61
N CYS A 56 8.41 -1.33 6.46
CA CYS A 56 7.35 -0.84 5.58
C CYS A 56 6.03 -1.49 5.97
N ARG A 57 5.06 -0.69 6.43
CA ARG A 57 3.68 -1.12 6.61
C ARG A 57 2.90 -0.84 5.33
N LEU A 58 2.51 -1.90 4.62
CA LEU A 58 1.75 -1.81 3.38
C LEU A 58 0.31 -2.22 3.63
N LEU A 59 -0.60 -1.25 3.58
CA LEU A 59 -2.03 -1.46 3.63
C LEU A 59 -2.58 -1.46 2.20
N VAL A 60 -3.17 -2.59 1.78
CA VAL A 60 -3.78 -2.72 0.46
C VAL A 60 -5.29 -2.73 0.61
N GLY A 61 -5.96 -1.80 -0.05
CA GLY A 61 -7.40 -1.80 -0.15
C GLY A 61 -7.86 -2.88 -1.12
N MET A 62 -8.84 -3.69 -0.72
CA MET A 62 -9.47 -4.63 -1.65
C MET A 62 -10.71 -3.96 -2.25
N GLN A 63 -10.77 -3.85 -3.57
CA GLN A 63 -12.03 -3.59 -4.26
C GLN A 63 -12.82 -4.88 -4.39
N LEU A 64 -14.11 -4.80 -4.08
CA LEU A 64 -15.05 -5.85 -4.42
C LEU A 64 -15.25 -5.84 -5.94
N MET A 65 -15.54 -7.00 -6.53
CA MET A 65 -15.93 -7.04 -7.93
C MET A 65 -17.25 -6.26 -8.10
N PRO A 66 -17.53 -5.62 -9.24
CA PRO A 66 -18.78 -4.88 -9.45
C PRO A 66 -20.05 -5.69 -9.12
N GLN A 67 -20.02 -7.00 -9.41
CA GLN A 67 -21.11 -7.92 -9.07
C GLN A 67 -21.28 -8.13 -7.56
N GLU A 68 -20.18 -8.15 -6.81
CA GLU A 68 -20.16 -8.26 -5.35
C GLU A 68 -20.60 -6.95 -4.69
N GLU A 69 -20.28 -5.79 -5.28
CA GLU A 69 -20.80 -4.48 -4.85
C GLU A 69 -22.32 -4.39 -5.03
N ILE A 70 -22.85 -4.84 -6.17
CA ILE A 70 -24.30 -4.91 -6.43
C ILE A 70 -24.98 -5.85 -5.42
N ASN A 71 -24.42 -7.03 -5.19
CA ASN A 71 -24.96 -7.99 -4.22
C ASN A 71 -24.86 -7.48 -2.78
N ALA A 72 -23.80 -6.76 -2.42
CA ALA A 72 -23.64 -6.11 -1.12
C ALA A 72 -24.64 -4.96 -0.95
N LEU A 73 -24.87 -4.13 -1.97
CA LEU A 73 -25.90 -3.08 -1.96
C LEU A 73 -27.31 -3.67 -1.81
N LEU A 74 -27.60 -4.75 -2.54
CA LEU A 74 -28.87 -5.48 -2.41
C LEU A 74 -29.00 -6.22 -1.07
N GLY A 75 -27.88 -6.66 -0.48
CA GLY A 75 -27.81 -7.34 0.81
C GLY A 75 -27.83 -6.41 2.03
N LEU A 76 -27.32 -5.18 1.90
CA LEU A 76 -27.35 -4.12 2.91
C LEU A 76 -28.79 -3.63 3.18
N MET A 77 -29.71 -3.83 2.23
CA MET A 77 -31.15 -3.66 2.48
C MET A 77 -31.75 -4.77 3.34
N LYS A 78 -31.00 -5.84 3.67
CA LYS A 78 -31.51 -7.04 4.34
C LYS A 78 -30.77 -7.52 5.59
N ALA A 79 -29.54 -7.09 5.88
CA ALA A 79 -28.75 -7.74 6.92
C ALA A 79 -27.98 -6.77 7.81
N ASP A 80 -28.59 -6.43 8.94
CA ASP A 80 -27.92 -5.87 10.10
C ASP A 80 -27.44 -6.96 11.08
N ASP A 81 -27.32 -8.24 10.65
CA ASP A 81 -26.97 -9.32 11.58
C ASP A 81 -26.05 -10.41 11.01
N GLN A 82 -24.95 -10.58 11.74
CA GLN A 82 -24.10 -11.77 11.91
C GLN A 82 -23.71 -12.59 10.68
N ILE A 83 -22.55 -12.26 10.10
CA ILE A 83 -21.86 -13.13 9.14
C ILE A 83 -21.32 -14.37 9.88
N ASP A 84 -21.73 -15.56 9.42
CA ASP A 84 -21.24 -16.86 9.90
C ASP A 84 -19.71 -17.03 9.71
N GLN A 85 -19.04 -17.64 10.68
CA GLN A 85 -17.59 -17.87 10.69
C GLN A 85 -17.11 -18.68 9.47
N ALA A 86 -17.91 -19.63 8.97
CA ALA A 86 -17.57 -20.38 7.76
C ALA A 86 -17.55 -19.48 6.52
N THR A 87 -18.49 -18.53 6.45
CA THR A 87 -18.53 -17.51 5.40
C THR A 87 -17.33 -16.58 5.48
N VAL A 88 -16.92 -16.17 6.69
CA VAL A 88 -15.69 -15.37 6.90
C VAL A 88 -14.44 -16.12 6.41
N LEU A 89 -14.34 -17.42 6.67
CA LEU A 89 -13.18 -18.22 6.24
C LEU A 89 -13.12 -18.38 4.72
N ARG A 90 -14.27 -18.62 4.07
CA ARG A 90 -14.37 -18.70 2.61
C ARG A 90 -13.95 -17.39 1.95
N LEU A 91 -14.53 -16.27 2.40
CA LEU A 91 -14.21 -14.94 1.88
C LEU A 91 -12.73 -14.60 2.04
N LYS A 92 -12.10 -14.99 3.17
CA LYS A 92 -10.64 -14.83 3.34
C LYS A 92 -9.83 -15.59 2.30
N LYS A 93 -10.20 -16.84 2.01
CA LYS A 93 -9.48 -17.65 1.02
C LYS A 93 -9.59 -17.03 -0.37
N GLU A 94 -10.79 -16.61 -0.75
CA GLU A 94 -11.04 -15.91 -2.02
C GLU A 94 -10.26 -14.60 -2.12
N LEU A 95 -10.21 -13.81 -1.05
CA LEU A 95 -9.42 -12.56 -1.00
C LEU A 95 -7.92 -12.80 -1.16
N VAL A 96 -7.39 -13.86 -0.53
CA VAL A 96 -5.97 -14.23 -0.67
C VAL A 96 -5.66 -14.66 -2.11
N GLU A 97 -6.53 -15.42 -2.76
CA GLU A 97 -6.33 -15.80 -4.16
C GLU A 97 -6.41 -14.59 -5.11
N LYS A 98 -7.42 -13.72 -4.95
CA LYS A 98 -7.50 -12.46 -5.72
C LYS A 98 -6.26 -11.58 -5.51
N PHE A 99 -5.75 -11.51 -4.29
CA PHE A 99 -4.53 -10.75 -4.00
C PHE A 99 -3.30 -11.37 -4.69
N LYS A 100 -3.18 -12.70 -4.71
CA LYS A 100 -2.11 -13.39 -5.47
C LYS A 100 -2.20 -13.09 -6.96
N GLU A 101 -3.41 -13.18 -7.53
CA GLU A 101 -3.65 -12.84 -8.95
C GLU A 101 -3.24 -11.39 -9.26
N GLN A 102 -3.61 -10.45 -8.37
CA GLN A 102 -3.21 -9.05 -8.49
C GLN A 102 -1.68 -8.87 -8.41
N MET A 103 -0.99 -9.65 -7.56
CA MET A 103 0.45 -9.59 -7.44
C MET A 103 1.19 -10.02 -8.72
N THR A 104 0.58 -10.92 -9.49
CA THR A 104 1.15 -11.51 -10.71
C THR A 104 0.51 -11.01 -12.00
N VAL A 105 -0.06 -9.79 -12.02
CA VAL A 105 -0.72 -9.23 -13.21
C VAL A 105 0.21 -9.27 -14.43
N GLY A 106 -0.20 -10.04 -15.44
CA GLY A 106 0.55 -10.34 -16.67
C GLY A 106 1.01 -11.80 -16.74
N ALA A 107 1.80 -12.14 -17.76
CA ALA A 107 2.46 -13.45 -17.81
C ALA A 107 3.55 -13.51 -16.72
N PRO A 108 3.56 -14.54 -15.84
CA PRO A 108 4.59 -14.69 -14.82
C PRO A 108 5.97 -14.80 -15.45
N THR A 109 6.90 -13.97 -15.00
CA THR A 109 8.31 -14.03 -15.41
C THR A 109 9.20 -14.58 -14.29
N ASN A 110 10.39 -15.05 -14.63
CA ASN A 110 11.40 -15.44 -13.62
C ASN A 110 11.72 -14.28 -12.66
N GLU A 111 11.62 -13.03 -13.14
CA GLU A 111 11.82 -11.85 -12.30
C GLU A 111 10.68 -11.65 -11.30
N ASP A 112 9.44 -11.90 -11.70
CA ASP A 112 8.27 -11.83 -10.81
C ASP A 112 8.40 -12.88 -9.70
N GLU A 113 8.84 -14.10 -10.02
CA GLU A 113 9.11 -15.14 -9.01
C GLU A 113 10.23 -14.72 -8.04
N ALA A 114 11.33 -14.16 -8.55
CA ALA A 114 12.41 -13.64 -7.72
C ALA A 114 11.92 -12.50 -6.81
N GLY A 115 11.06 -11.62 -7.33
CA GLY A 115 10.40 -10.56 -6.55
C GLY A 115 9.51 -11.10 -5.43
N LEU A 116 8.72 -12.14 -5.72
CA LEU A 116 7.89 -12.80 -4.71
C LEU A 116 8.74 -13.42 -3.60
N ARG A 117 9.85 -14.09 -3.95
CA ARG A 117 10.79 -14.66 -2.99
C ARG A 117 11.40 -13.58 -2.09
N ARG A 118 11.80 -12.43 -2.65
CA ARG A 118 12.32 -11.29 -1.89
C ARG A 118 11.28 -10.70 -0.94
N LEU A 119 10.07 -10.41 -1.43
CA LEU A 119 8.98 -9.93 -0.59
C LEU A 119 8.67 -10.92 0.55
N SER A 120 8.63 -12.22 0.26
CA SER A 120 8.44 -13.25 1.28
C SER A 120 9.53 -13.23 2.35
N ALA A 121 10.80 -13.10 1.95
CA ALA A 121 11.92 -12.98 2.88
C ALA A 121 11.82 -11.72 3.74
N GLN A 122 11.46 -10.57 3.14
CA GLN A 122 11.26 -9.30 3.85
C GLN A 122 10.11 -9.36 4.85
N ILE A 123 9.01 -10.04 4.51
CA ILE A 123 7.90 -10.26 5.44
C ILE A 123 8.35 -11.13 6.62
N LYS A 124 9.06 -12.23 6.36
CA LYS A 124 9.60 -13.11 7.42
C LYS A 124 10.58 -12.37 8.33
N ALA A 125 11.41 -11.50 7.76
CA ALA A 125 12.34 -10.64 8.48
C ALA A 125 11.67 -9.41 9.13
N LYS A 126 10.34 -9.26 9.01
CA LYS A 126 9.56 -8.10 9.49
C LYS A 126 10.03 -6.75 8.95
N LYS A 127 10.70 -6.73 7.79
CA LYS A 127 11.06 -5.51 7.04
C LYS A 127 9.87 -4.96 6.27
N ALA A 128 8.96 -5.83 5.85
CA ALA A 128 7.67 -5.48 5.28
C ALA A 128 6.55 -6.15 6.09
N VAL A 129 5.47 -5.42 6.35
CA VAL A 129 4.25 -5.96 6.94
C VAL A 129 3.12 -5.58 5.99
N VAL A 130 2.50 -6.58 5.39
CA VAL A 130 1.40 -6.37 4.44
C VAL A 130 0.10 -6.73 5.12
N LYS A 131 -0.90 -5.85 5.03
CA LYS A 131 -2.27 -6.11 5.49
C LYS A 131 -3.30 -5.75 4.43
N LEU A 132 -4.39 -6.48 4.41
CA LEU A 132 -5.54 -6.20 3.55
C LEU A 132 -6.61 -5.43 4.32
N PHE A 133 -7.13 -4.37 3.71
CA PHE A 133 -8.25 -3.59 4.24
C PHE A 133 -9.57 -4.03 3.62
N LEU A 134 -10.50 -4.50 4.47
CA LEU A 134 -11.72 -5.19 4.03
C LEU A 134 -13.04 -4.53 4.48
N ARG A 135 -12.98 -3.42 5.24
CA ARG A 135 -14.19 -2.81 5.81
C ARG A 135 -15.08 -2.15 4.76
N HIS A 136 -14.47 -1.47 3.80
CA HIS A 136 -15.10 -0.79 2.66
C HIS A 136 -14.03 -0.59 1.58
N PRO A 137 -14.40 -0.29 0.32
CA PRO A 137 -13.44 0.01 -0.73
C PRO A 137 -12.48 1.12 -0.31
N LEU A 138 -11.18 0.80 -0.29
CA LEU A 138 -10.12 1.74 0.05
C LEU A 138 -9.24 1.98 -1.18
N HIS A 139 -9.32 3.18 -1.75
CA HIS A 139 -8.63 3.51 -3.00
C HIS A 139 -7.59 4.64 -2.83
N ALA A 140 -7.16 4.90 -1.59
CA ALA A 140 -6.10 5.87 -1.33
C ALA A 140 -4.79 5.48 -2.03
N LYS A 141 -3.95 6.47 -2.36
CA LYS A 141 -2.56 6.28 -2.77
C LYS A 141 -1.70 7.24 -1.96
N LEU A 142 -1.25 6.73 -0.83
CA LEU A 142 -0.53 7.48 0.17
C LEU A 142 0.76 6.74 0.48
N TYR A 143 1.87 7.47 0.41
CA TYR A 143 3.19 6.99 0.81
C TYR A 143 3.72 7.92 1.90
N LEU A 144 3.77 7.46 3.15
CA LEU A 144 4.38 8.20 4.25
C LEU A 144 5.72 7.59 4.59
N LEU A 145 6.71 8.45 4.79
CA LEU A 145 8.07 8.08 5.13
C LEU A 145 8.49 8.83 6.39
N PHE A 146 9.06 8.10 7.34
CA PHE A 146 9.44 8.64 8.63
C PHE A 146 10.94 8.57 8.76
N ARG A 147 11.55 9.73 8.99
CA ARG A 147 12.99 9.91 9.06
C ARG A 147 13.42 10.48 10.41
N PRO A 148 14.65 10.21 10.85
CA PRO A 148 15.21 10.76 12.09
C PRO A 148 15.61 12.23 11.89
N ASP A 149 14.66 13.07 11.51
CA ASP A 149 14.83 14.50 11.24
C ASP A 149 14.01 15.31 12.28
N PRO A 150 14.65 16.15 13.11
CA PRO A 150 13.95 16.94 14.12
C PRO A 150 13.13 18.10 13.54
N ILE A 151 13.37 18.51 12.29
CA ILE A 151 12.73 19.63 11.62
C ILE A 151 11.49 19.14 10.87
N ASN A 152 11.66 18.09 10.05
CA ASN A 152 10.55 17.52 9.30
C ASN A 152 10.61 15.99 9.30
N PRO A 153 10.06 15.32 10.34
CA PRO A 153 10.17 13.88 10.52
C PRO A 153 9.26 13.05 9.60
N ILE A 154 8.28 13.66 8.92
CA ILE A 154 7.29 12.96 8.09
C ILE A 154 7.27 13.59 6.71
N VAL A 155 7.61 12.80 5.70
CA VAL A 155 7.43 13.17 4.29
C VAL A 155 6.30 12.31 3.72
N GLY A 156 5.29 12.95 3.16
CA GLY A 156 4.21 12.26 2.47
C GLY A 156 4.28 12.44 0.95
N TYR A 157 3.79 11.44 0.22
CA TYR A 157 3.39 11.56 -1.17
C TYR A 157 1.93 11.13 -1.30
N LEU A 158 1.12 11.97 -1.92
CA LEU A 158 -0.31 11.75 -2.07
C LEU A 158 -0.72 12.07 -3.51
N GLY A 159 -1.53 11.20 -4.10
CA GLY A 159 -2.00 11.40 -5.47
C GLY A 159 -2.78 10.23 -6.02
N SER A 160 -2.55 9.94 -7.31
CA SER A 160 -3.25 8.88 -8.05
C SER A 160 -2.42 7.57 -8.19
N SER A 161 -1.11 7.59 -7.90
CA SER A 161 -0.18 6.48 -8.19
C SER A 161 -0.29 5.29 -7.25
N ASN A 162 -0.77 4.14 -7.75
CA ASN A 162 -0.72 2.87 -7.00
C ASN A 162 0.70 2.27 -6.97
N LEU A 163 0.97 1.35 -6.03
CA LEU A 163 2.26 0.65 -5.90
C LEU A 163 2.39 -0.47 -6.95
N THR A 164 2.49 -0.03 -8.19
CA THR A 164 2.61 -0.83 -9.41
C THR A 164 3.64 -0.16 -10.31
N LEU A 165 4.25 -0.91 -11.23
CA LEU A 165 5.18 -0.31 -12.18
C LEU A 165 4.53 0.84 -12.97
N ALA A 166 3.27 0.66 -13.42
CA ALA A 166 2.56 1.69 -14.15
C ALA A 166 2.32 2.94 -13.29
N GLY A 167 1.81 2.78 -12.07
CA GLY A 167 1.54 3.92 -11.19
C GLY A 167 2.80 4.70 -10.78
N LEU A 168 3.95 4.04 -10.69
CA LEU A 168 5.20 4.69 -10.26
C LEU A 168 6.00 5.34 -11.41
N SER A 169 5.76 4.96 -12.66
CA SER A 169 6.66 5.37 -13.76
C SER A 169 5.98 5.68 -15.10
N ARG A 170 4.64 5.58 -15.21
CA ARG A 170 3.94 5.94 -16.45
C ARG A 170 3.26 7.30 -16.31
N GLN A 171 3.12 7.97 -17.45
CA GLN A 171 2.34 9.20 -17.60
C GLN A 171 0.86 8.96 -17.31
N GLY A 172 0.17 10.01 -16.87
CA GLY A 172 -1.26 9.97 -16.53
C GLY A 172 -1.53 9.83 -15.03
N GLU A 173 -0.49 9.88 -14.21
CA GLU A 173 -0.58 9.99 -12.76
C GLU A 173 -0.25 11.41 -12.31
N LEU A 174 -0.80 11.84 -11.19
CA LEU A 174 -0.51 13.14 -10.60
C LEU A 174 -0.40 13.00 -9.09
N ASN A 175 0.74 13.42 -8.55
CA ASN A 175 1.04 13.34 -7.12
C ASN A 175 1.66 14.64 -6.63
N ILE A 176 1.57 14.86 -5.32
CA ILE A 176 2.26 15.94 -4.64
C ILE A 176 3.09 15.41 -3.48
N ASP A 177 4.15 16.12 -3.11
CA ASP A 177 4.74 15.94 -1.79
C ASP A 177 3.94 16.71 -0.71
N VAL A 178 3.93 16.12 0.48
CA VAL A 178 3.31 16.67 1.68
C VAL A 178 4.43 16.83 2.71
N LEU A 179 5.00 18.03 2.74
CA LEU A 179 6.07 18.42 3.66
C LEU A 179 5.57 19.21 4.87
N ASP A 180 4.29 19.59 4.85
CA ASP A 180 3.66 20.29 5.98
C ASP A 180 3.54 19.35 7.18
N HIS A 181 4.02 19.80 8.33
CA HIS A 181 4.11 18.99 9.54
C HIS A 181 2.75 18.61 10.13
N ASP A 182 1.75 19.50 10.06
CA ASP A 182 0.39 19.21 10.55
C ASP A 182 -0.32 18.23 9.60
N ALA A 183 -0.23 18.45 8.29
CA ALA A 183 -0.76 17.55 7.29
C ALA A 183 -0.13 16.15 7.40
N GLY A 184 1.21 16.06 7.54
CA GLY A 184 1.93 14.81 7.74
C GLY A 184 1.43 14.03 8.97
N LYS A 185 1.22 14.72 10.10
CA LYS A 185 0.66 14.10 11.32
C LYS A 185 -0.78 13.61 11.15
N LYS A 186 -1.62 14.39 10.46
CA LYS A 186 -3.01 14.00 10.16
C LYS A 186 -3.07 12.78 9.26
N LEU A 187 -2.24 12.72 8.22
CA LEU A 187 -2.12 11.56 7.34
C LEU A 187 -1.59 10.33 8.08
N ALA A 188 -0.58 10.48 8.94
CA ALA A 188 -0.06 9.39 9.76
C ALA A 188 -1.11 8.84 10.73
N THR A 189 -1.92 9.72 11.34
CA THR A 189 -3.05 9.33 12.18
C THR A 189 -4.10 8.59 11.37
N TRP A 190 -4.51 9.15 10.23
CA TRP A 190 -5.47 8.54 9.32
C TRP A 190 -5.06 7.13 8.86
N PHE A 191 -3.75 6.93 8.59
CA PHE A 191 -3.19 5.62 8.27
C PHE A 191 -3.26 4.69 9.48
N LYS A 192 -2.82 5.14 10.66
CA LYS A 192 -2.79 4.35 11.89
C LYS A 192 -4.18 3.84 12.27
N ASP A 193 -5.21 4.67 12.15
CA ASP A 193 -6.58 4.29 12.46
C ASP A 193 -7.05 3.12 11.57
N ARG A 194 -6.76 3.20 10.26
CA ARG A 194 -7.05 2.11 9.31
C ARG A 194 -6.18 0.89 9.56
N TRP A 195 -4.91 1.07 9.86
CA TRP A 195 -3.98 -0.04 10.13
C TRP A 195 -4.39 -0.90 11.34
N ASN A 196 -5.02 -0.28 12.34
CA ASN A 196 -5.47 -0.90 13.57
C ASN A 196 -6.95 -1.31 13.55
N GLU A 197 -7.64 -1.09 12.44
CA GLU A 197 -9.04 -1.43 12.27
C GLU A 197 -9.25 -2.95 12.40
N ARG A 198 -10.37 -3.36 13.03
CA ARG A 198 -10.65 -4.77 13.36
C ARG A 198 -10.71 -5.69 12.12
N PHE A 199 -11.08 -5.13 10.97
CA PHE A 199 -11.24 -5.85 9.71
C PHE A 199 -9.98 -5.84 8.84
N VAL A 200 -8.84 -5.45 9.41
CA VAL A 200 -7.56 -5.45 8.72
C VAL A 200 -6.78 -6.70 9.11
N ARG A 201 -6.40 -7.48 8.08
CA ARG A 201 -5.87 -8.84 8.21
C ARG A 201 -4.47 -8.94 7.62
#